data_AF-A0A963RRJ0-F1
#
_entry.id   AF-A0A963RRJ0-F1
#
_cell.length_a   1.000
_cell.length_b   1.000
_cell.length_c   1.000
_cell.angle_alpha   90.00
_cell.angle_beta   90.00
_cell.angle_gamma   90.00
#
_symmetry.space_group_name_H-M   'P 1'
#
loop_
_entity.id
_entity.type
_entity.pdbx_description
1 polymer ?
#
loop_
_entity_poly.entity_id
_entity_poly.type
_entity_poly.pdbx_seq_one_letter_code
_entity_poly.pdbx_strand_id
1 'polypeptide(L)'
;MIAALRKLFEAPTQESEADRQQRTRLAAAALLIETARADFTQEASEQAALEHLLTSSLQLEPAAVRELLEAASSRLDESTS
;
A
#
# COMPACT_ATOMS: atom_id res chain seq x y z
N MET A 1 6.91 8.45 -5.07
CA MET A 1 5.79 7.52 -4.86
C MET A 1 5.15 7.01 -6.17
N ILE A 2 4.96 7.86 -7.19
CA ILE A 2 4.54 7.46 -8.55
C ILE A 2 5.32 6.27 -9.15
N ALA A 3 6.63 6.15 -8.91
CA ALA A 3 7.43 5.04 -9.45
C ALA A 3 7.13 3.68 -8.79
N ALA A 4 6.81 3.66 -7.50
CA ALA A 4 6.43 2.44 -6.80
C ALA A 4 5.02 1.99 -7.20
N LEU A 5 4.09 2.94 -7.32
CA LEU A 5 2.76 2.69 -7.88
C LEU A 5 2.85 2.18 -9.32
N ARG A 6 3.69 2.78 -10.16
CA ARG A 6 3.88 2.36 -11.56
C ARG A 6 4.23 0.88 -11.66
N LYS A 7 5.15 0.39 -10.83
CA LYS A 7 5.52 -1.04 -10.79
C LYS A 7 4.36 -1.96 -10.37
N LEU A 8 3.44 -1.50 -9.52
CA LEU A 8 2.25 -2.26 -9.13
C LEU A 8 1.20 -2.31 -10.27
N PHE A 9 1.16 -1.26 -11.11
CA PHE A 9 0.22 -1.16 -12.23
C PHE A 9 0.75 -1.73 -13.55
N GLU A 10 2.06 -1.87 -13.72
CA GLU A 10 2.66 -2.56 -14.87
C GLU A 10 2.24 -4.03 -14.88
N ALA A 11 1.45 -4.40 -15.88
CA ALA A 11 0.94 -5.75 -16.04
C ALA A 11 2.02 -6.67 -16.64
N PRO A 12 2.26 -7.86 -16.07
CA PRO A 12 3.05 -8.90 -16.73
C PRO A 12 2.41 -9.32 -18.06
N THR A 13 3.23 -9.75 -19.02
CA THR A 13 2.77 -10.21 -20.35
C THR A 13 1.82 -11.41 -20.29
N GLN A 14 1.92 -12.22 -19.23
CA GLN A 14 0.98 -13.27 -18.86
C GLN A 14 0.86 -13.29 -17.34
N GLU A 15 -0.37 -13.20 -16.84
CA GLU A 15 -0.70 -13.33 -15.43
C GLU A 15 -1.95 -14.20 -15.29
N SER A 16 -2.02 -15.01 -14.22
CA SER A 16 -3.25 -15.71 -13.89
C SER A 16 -4.29 -14.70 -13.36
N GLU A 17 -5.56 -15.07 -13.38
CA GLU A 17 -6.61 -14.22 -12.83
C GLU A 17 -6.42 -13.97 -11.31
N ALA A 18 -5.92 -14.97 -10.58
CA ALA A 18 -5.59 -14.85 -9.17
C ALA A 18 -4.46 -13.85 -8.92
N ASP A 19 -3.39 -13.92 -9.72
CA ASP A 19 -2.25 -12.99 -9.62
C ASP A 19 -2.68 -11.55 -9.94
N ARG A 20 -3.52 -11.37 -10.97
CA ARG A 20 -4.09 -10.07 -11.33
C ARG A 20 -4.94 -9.49 -10.20
N GLN A 21 -5.78 -10.31 -9.59
CA GLN A 21 -6.63 -9.90 -8.46
C GLN A 21 -5.77 -9.48 -7.27
N GLN A 22 -4.72 -10.25 -6.96
CA GLN A 22 -3.78 -9.95 -5.90
C GLN A 22 -3.03 -8.65 -6.17
N ARG A 23 -2.50 -8.46 -7.39
CA ARG A 23 -1.82 -7.23 -7.80
C ARG A 23 -2.72 -6.01 -7.70
N THR A 24 -3.99 -6.14 -8.07
CA THR A 24 -4.98 -5.07 -7.97
C THR A 24 -5.25 -4.69 -6.50
N ARG A 25 -5.36 -5.67 -5.60
CA ARG A 25 -5.52 -5.43 -4.15
C ARG A 25 -4.31 -4.72 -3.56
N LEU A 26 -3.09 -5.14 -3.92
CA LEU A 26 -1.86 -4.48 -3.49
C LEU A 26 -1.75 -3.04 -4.02
N ALA A 27 -2.14 -2.82 -5.27
CA ALA A 27 -2.14 -1.49 -5.87
C ALA A 27 -3.15 -0.55 -5.21
N ALA A 28 -4.36 -1.04 -4.90
CA ALA A 28 -5.37 -0.30 -4.15
C ALA A 28 -4.90 0.03 -2.73
N ALA A 29 -4.27 -0.92 -2.03
CA ALA A 29 -3.71 -0.71 -0.70
C ALA A 29 -2.62 0.38 -0.71
N ALA A 30 -1.68 0.33 -1.66
CA ALA A 30 -0.64 1.34 -1.79
C ALA A 30 -1.20 2.75 -2.04
N LEU A 31 -2.28 2.87 -2.82
CA LEU A 31 -2.97 4.15 -3.03
C LEU A 31 -3.66 4.67 -1.77
N LEU A 32 -4.35 3.79 -1.03
CA LEU A 32 -5.01 4.15 0.23
C LEU A 32 -4.00 4.60 1.29
N ILE A 33 -2.87 3.89 1.41
CA ILE A 33 -1.78 4.26 2.32
C ILE A 33 -1.22 5.64 2.00
N GLU A 34 -1.00 5.96 0.73
CA GLU A 34 -0.52 7.31 0.39
C GLU A 34 -1.56 8.38 0.64
N THR A 35 -2.81 8.10 0.31
CA THR A 35 -3.91 9.06 0.51
C THR A 35 -4.05 9.38 2.00
N ALA A 36 -3.93 8.37 2.87
CA ALA A 36 -3.95 8.54 4.32
C ALA A 36 -2.72 9.28 4.88
N ARG A 37 -1.63 9.38 4.11
CA ARG A 37 -0.39 10.04 4.53
C ARG A 37 -0.18 11.42 3.92
N ALA A 38 -0.99 11.79 2.93
CA ALA A 38 -0.80 13.00 2.14
C ALA A 38 -0.94 14.30 2.95
N ASP A 39 -1.55 14.24 4.14
CA ASP A 39 -1.69 15.36 5.07
C ASP A 39 -0.57 15.45 6.12
N PHE A 40 0.38 14.50 6.12
CA PHE A 40 1.50 14.41 7.07
C PHE A 40 1.11 14.32 8.55
N THR A 41 -0.14 14.00 8.87
CA THR A 41 -0.65 13.98 10.25
C THR A 41 -1.21 12.62 10.68
N GLN A 42 -0.72 11.52 10.10
CA GLN A 42 -1.24 10.21 10.40
C GLN A 42 -0.99 9.81 11.87
N GLU A 43 -2.07 9.75 12.67
CA GLU A 43 -2.02 9.30 14.06
C GLU A 43 -1.96 7.77 14.16
N ALA A 44 -1.50 7.25 15.30
CA ALA A 44 -1.42 5.80 15.54
C ALA A 44 -2.81 5.11 15.44
N SER A 45 -3.88 5.83 15.74
CA SER A 45 -5.27 5.37 15.59
C SER A 45 -5.66 5.18 14.12
N GLU A 46 -5.26 6.11 13.26
CA GLU A 46 -5.51 6.07 11.82
C GLU A 46 -4.70 4.98 11.13
N GLN A 47 -3.45 4.79 11.56
CA GLN A 47 -2.62 3.65 11.16
C GLN A 47 -3.29 2.31 11.49
N ALA A 48 -3.79 2.14 12.72
CA ALA A 48 -4.49 0.90 13.11
C ALA A 48 -5.80 0.69 12.33
N ALA A 49 -6.56 1.76 12.08
CA ALA A 49 -7.78 1.69 11.28
C ALA A 49 -7.48 1.32 9.82
N LEU A 50 -6.41 1.86 9.25
CA LEU A 50 -5.95 1.54 7.91
C LEU A 50 -5.50 0.07 7.81
N GLU A 51 -4.68 -0.41 8.74
CA GLU A 51 -4.28 -1.83 8.81
C GLU A 51 -5.49 -2.77 8.88
N HIS A 52 -6.48 -2.42 9.70
CA HIS A 52 -7.73 -3.18 9.79
C HIS A 52 -8.52 -3.16 8.48
N LEU A 53 -8.62 -2.01 7.82
CA LEU A 53 -9.32 -1.87 6.54
C LEU A 53 -8.65 -2.72 5.44
N LEU A 54 -7.31 -2.67 5.36
CA LEU A 54 -6.55 -3.40 4.33
C LEU A 54 -6.65 -4.92 4.51
N THR A 55 -6.59 -5.40 5.74
CA THR A 55 -6.71 -6.85 6.04
C THR A 55 -8.14 -7.35 5.88
N SER A 56 -9.15 -6.59 6.33
CA SER A 56 -10.56 -7.01 6.27
C SER A 56 -11.20 -6.84 4.90
N SER A 57 -10.98 -5.71 4.23
CA SER A 57 -11.69 -5.33 3.00
C SER A 57 -10.95 -5.77 1.74
N LEU A 58 -9.62 -5.66 1.73
CA LEU A 58 -8.81 -6.09 0.60
C LEU A 58 -8.30 -7.52 0.73
N GLN A 59 -8.58 -8.19 1.87
CA GLN A 59 -8.16 -9.56 2.15
C GLN A 59 -6.66 -9.75 1.97
N LEU A 60 -5.89 -8.74 2.36
CA LEU A 60 -4.43 -8.78 2.30
C LEU A 60 -3.87 -9.47 3.53
N GLU A 61 -2.81 -10.25 3.31
CA GLU A 61 -2.06 -10.86 4.40
C GLU A 61 -1.43 -9.79 5.29
N PRO A 62 -1.49 -9.94 6.64
CA PRO A 62 -0.93 -8.96 7.57
C PRO A 62 0.56 -8.65 7.36
N ALA A 63 1.32 -9.59 6.77
CA ALA A 63 2.72 -9.37 6.42
C ALA A 63 2.86 -8.39 5.25
N ALA A 64 2.08 -8.58 4.18
CA ALA A 64 2.09 -7.69 3.01
C ALA A 64 1.61 -6.27 3.37
N VAL A 65 0.64 -6.15 4.28
CA VAL A 65 0.18 -4.86 4.80
C VAL A 65 1.32 -4.13 5.54
N ARG A 66 2.05 -4.84 6.42
CA ARG A 66 3.21 -4.27 7.14
C ARG A 66 4.32 -3.82 6.19
N GLU A 67 4.67 -4.63 5.19
CA GLU A 67 5.67 -4.26 4.19
C GLU A 67 5.29 -2.97 3.42
N LEU A 68 4.02 -2.83 3.04
CA LEU A 68 3.53 -1.63 2.36
C LEU A 68 3.63 -0.38 3.25
N LEU A 69 3.32 -0.52 4.54
CA LEU A 69 3.38 0.57 5.51
C LEU A 69 4.83 0.97 5.82
N GLU A 70 5.73 0.01 6.01
CA GLU A 70 7.16 0.26 6.18
C GLU A 70 7.78 0.94 4.95
N ALA A 71 7.43 0.47 3.75
CA ALA A 71 7.89 1.06 2.50
C ALA A 71 7.38 2.49 2.28
N ALA A 72 6.17 2.79 2.78
CA ALA A 72 5.62 4.13 2.77
C ALA A 72 6.35 5.04 3.76
N SER A 73 6.51 4.59 5.02
CA SER A 73 7.17 5.34 6.11
C SER A 73 8.63 5.67 5.83
N SER A 74 9.43 4.69 5.37
CA SER A 74 10.87 4.86 5.13
C SER A 74 11.21 5.97 4.11
N ARG A 75 10.27 6.32 3.22
CA ARG A 75 10.45 7.37 2.21
C ARG A 75 10.14 8.79 2.70
N LEU A 76 9.40 8.94 3.80
CA LEU A 76 9.14 10.26 4.39
C LEU A 76 10.40 10.80 5.07
N ASP A 77 11.17 9.92 5.72
CA ASP A 77 12.44 10.26 6.35
C ASP A 77 13.50 10.69 5.31
N GLU A 78 13.51 10.07 4.12
CA GLU A 78 14.39 10.47 3.01
C GLU A 78 14.00 11.81 2.36
N SER A 79 12.75 12.24 2.45
CA SER A 79 12.26 13.46 1.80
C SER A 79 12.28 14.70 2.72
N THR A 80 12.65 14.52 3.98
CA THR A 80 12.69 15.57 5.02
C THR A 80 14.10 15.86 5.55
N SER A 81 15.14 15.23 4.98
CA SER A 81 16.57 15.43 5.31
C SER A 81 17.35 16.18 4.22
#